data_AF-A0A8D2P4M8-F1
#
_entry.id   AF-A0A8D2P4M8-F1
#
_cell.length_a   1.000
_cell.length_b   1.000
_cell.length_c   1.000
_cell.angle_alpha   90.00
_cell.angle_beta   90.00
_cell.angle_gamma   90.00
#
_symmetry.space_group_name_H-M   'P 1'
#
loop_
_entity.id
_entity.type
_entity.pdbx_description
1 polymer ?
#
loop_
_entity_poly.entity_id
_entity_poly.type
_entity_poly.pdbx_seq_one_letter_code
_entity_poly.pdbx_strand_id
1 'polypeptide(L)'
;LGIGTLIANNVYDAAYPLHDGEYEGQNDDMNERKLLYQEWARYGVFYKFQPIDLIRKYFGEKIGLYFAWLGLYTEFLIPSSVIGIIVFLYGCITIESDIPSESTVLSLFSEILICFL
;
A
#
# COMPACT_ATOMS: atom_id res chain seq x y z
N LEU A 1 -2.51 -41.25 -8.20
CA LEU A 1 -1.69 -40.21 -8.85
C LEU A 1 -2.57 -38.97 -9.03
N GLY A 2 -2.22 -37.84 -8.43
CA GLY A 2 -3.00 -36.60 -8.54
C GLY A 2 -2.49 -35.69 -9.66
N ILE A 3 -3.28 -34.69 -10.05
CA ILE A 3 -2.90 -33.70 -11.08
C ILE A 3 -1.57 -33.00 -10.74
N GLY A 4 -1.32 -32.73 -9.45
CA GLY A 4 -0.06 -32.12 -9.00
C GLY A 4 1.17 -32.99 -9.26
N THR A 5 1.05 -34.31 -9.20
CA THR A 5 2.14 -35.23 -9.56
C THR A 5 2.41 -35.23 -11.06
N LEU A 6 1.37 -35.06 -11.88
CA LEU A 6 1.50 -35.02 -13.34
C LEU A 6 2.17 -33.73 -13.83
N ILE A 7 1.87 -32.59 -13.20
CA ILE A 7 2.57 -31.33 -13.46
C ILE A 7 4.03 -31.44 -12.99
N ALA A 8 4.28 -31.97 -11.79
CA ALA A 8 5.64 -32.12 -11.26
C ALA A 8 6.53 -33.01 -12.13
N ASN A 9 5.95 -33.99 -12.83
CA ASN A 9 6.67 -34.88 -13.73
C ASN A 9 6.77 -34.36 -15.18
N ASN A 10 6.40 -33.10 -15.45
CA ASN A 10 6.35 -32.49 -16.80
C ASN A 10 5.48 -33.27 -17.81
N VAL A 11 4.47 -33.99 -17.33
CA VAL A 11 3.44 -34.61 -18.20
C VAL A 11 2.42 -33.56 -18.62
N TYR A 12 2.09 -32.63 -17.71
CA TYR A 12 1.33 -31.42 -17.99
C TYR A 12 2.20 -30.19 -17.76
N ASP A 13 2.04 -29.20 -18.64
CA ASP A 13 2.77 -27.93 -18.57
C ASP A 13 2.16 -26.96 -17.53
N ALA A 14 0.83 -26.84 -17.52
CA ALA A 14 0.12 -25.98 -16.57
C ALA A 14 -1.31 -26.45 -16.30
N ALA A 15 -1.85 -26.07 -15.14
CA ALA A 15 -3.27 -26.16 -14.83
C ALA A 15 -3.69 -24.91 -14.07
N TYR A 16 -4.66 -24.17 -14.61
CA TYR A 16 -5.17 -22.94 -14.02
C TYR A 16 -6.68 -22.82 -14.27
N PRO A 17 -7.42 -22.19 -13.37
CA PRO A 17 -8.83 -21.86 -13.60
C PRO A 17 -8.96 -20.79 -14.68
N LEU A 18 -10.05 -20.85 -15.46
CA LEU A 18 -10.41 -19.80 -16.42
C LEU A 18 -11.06 -18.62 -15.68
N HIS A 19 -10.79 -17.40 -16.16
CA HIS A 19 -11.42 -16.18 -15.67
C HIS A 19 -12.73 -15.87 -16.43
N ASP A 20 -13.60 -15.09 -15.80
CA ASP A 20 -14.83 -14.60 -16.43
C ASP A 20 -14.51 -13.55 -17.49
N GLY A 21 -14.52 -13.97 -18.76
CA GLY A 21 -14.50 -13.13 -19.95
C GLY A 21 -13.43 -12.03 -19.99
N GLU A 22 -13.59 -11.13 -20.96
CA GLU A 22 -12.77 -9.93 -21.09
C GLU A 22 -13.33 -8.79 -20.23
N TYR A 23 -12.44 -8.01 -19.61
CA TYR A 23 -12.81 -6.84 -18.81
C TYR A 23 -12.95 -5.56 -19.68
N GLU A 24 -12.34 -5.54 -20.87
CA GLU A 24 -12.34 -4.41 -21.82
C GLU A 24 -13.31 -4.58 -23.01
N GLY A 25 -13.97 -5.73 -23.15
CA GLY A 25 -14.82 -6.04 -24.29
C GLY A 25 -16.03 -5.11 -24.44
N GLN A 26 -16.35 -4.77 -25.70
CA GLN A 26 -17.52 -3.96 -26.11
C GLN A 26 -18.87 -4.68 -25.90
N ASN A 27 -18.85 -5.98 -25.62
CA ASN A 27 -20.08 -6.72 -25.34
C ASN A 27 -20.68 -6.22 -24.01
N ASP A 28 -22.01 -6.01 -24.03
CA ASP A 28 -22.78 -5.39 -22.95
C ASP A 28 -23.07 -6.36 -21.78
N ASP A 29 -22.57 -7.59 -21.87
CA ASP A 29 -22.71 -8.58 -20.81
C ASP A 29 -21.84 -8.20 -19.61
N MET A 30 -22.51 -7.88 -18.49
CA MET A 30 -21.86 -7.52 -17.23
C MET A 30 -21.28 -8.76 -16.55
N ASN A 31 -19.97 -8.96 -16.69
CA ASN A 31 -19.21 -10.02 -16.02
C ASN A 31 -18.69 -9.58 -14.64
N GLU A 32 -18.54 -10.53 -13.70
CA GLU A 32 -18.03 -10.25 -12.34
C GLU A 32 -16.65 -9.57 -12.37
N ARG A 33 -15.77 -10.00 -13.28
CA ARG A 33 -14.44 -9.40 -13.50
C ARG A 33 -14.52 -7.94 -13.92
N LYS A 34 -15.46 -7.59 -14.82
CA LYS A 34 -15.65 -6.23 -15.34
C LYS A 34 -16.21 -5.31 -14.25
N LEU A 35 -17.16 -5.81 -13.46
CA LEU A 35 -17.70 -5.10 -12.29
C LEU A 35 -16.61 -4.83 -11.24
N LEU A 36 -15.82 -5.85 -10.91
CA LEU A 36 -14.71 -5.73 -9.95
C LEU A 36 -13.67 -4.69 -10.42
N TYR A 37 -13.38 -4.66 -11.72
CA TYR A 37 -12.49 -3.65 -12.29
C TYR A 37 -13.08 -2.24 -12.16
N GLN A 38 -14.36 -2.06 -12.49
CA GLN A 38 -15.01 -0.75 -12.45
C GLN A 38 -15.12 -0.15 -11.04
N GLU A 39 -15.40 -0.98 -10.04
CA GLU A 39 -15.64 -0.52 -8.65
C GLU A 39 -14.40 -0.53 -7.75
N TRP A 40 -13.36 -1.29 -8.11
CA TRP A 40 -12.21 -1.47 -7.22
C TRP A 40 -10.85 -1.39 -7.93
N ALA A 41 -10.59 -2.20 -8.95
CA ALA A 41 -9.26 -2.32 -9.56
C ALA A 41 -8.90 -1.20 -10.55
N ARG A 42 -9.39 0.03 -10.31
CA ARG A 42 -9.09 1.24 -11.08
C ARG A 42 -8.49 2.31 -10.19
N TYR A 43 -7.38 2.89 -10.65
CA TYR A 43 -6.71 3.99 -9.95
C TYR A 43 -7.63 5.18 -9.66
N GLY A 44 -8.65 5.43 -10.48
CA GLY A 44 -9.61 6.51 -10.27
C GLY A 44 -10.63 6.27 -9.15
N VAL A 45 -10.63 5.11 -8.49
CA VAL A 45 -11.64 4.70 -7.50
C VAL A 45 -11.04 4.46 -6.10
N PHE A 46 -9.77 4.84 -5.91
CA PHE A 46 -9.02 4.62 -4.66
C PHE A 46 -9.62 5.29 -3.41
N TYR A 47 -10.51 6.27 -3.57
CA TYR A 47 -11.18 6.97 -2.47
C TYR A 47 -12.42 6.22 -1.94
N LYS A 48 -12.92 5.21 -2.66
CA LYS A 48 -14.05 4.39 -2.19
C LYS A 48 -13.58 3.31 -1.22
N PHE A 49 -14.47 2.88 -0.33
CA PHE A 49 -14.24 1.68 0.47
C PHE A 49 -14.09 0.44 -0.43
N GLN A 50 -13.19 -0.46 -0.05
CA GLN A 50 -12.94 -1.69 -0.80
C GLN A 50 -14.16 -2.63 -0.72
N PRO A 51 -14.70 -3.14 -1.84
CA PRO A 51 -15.82 -4.08 -1.84
C PRO A 51 -15.32 -5.51 -1.53
N ILE A 52 -15.02 -5.77 -0.25
CA ILE A 52 -14.42 -7.03 0.21
C ILE A 52 -15.24 -8.26 -0.17
N ASP A 53 -16.57 -8.18 -0.09
CA ASP A 53 -17.44 -9.30 -0.48
C ASP A 53 -17.34 -9.65 -1.95
N LEU A 54 -17.15 -8.65 -2.83
CA LEU A 54 -17.00 -8.89 -4.27
C LEU A 54 -15.64 -9.51 -4.59
N ILE A 55 -14.58 -9.03 -3.94
CA ILE A 55 -13.22 -9.60 -4.05
C ILE A 55 -13.21 -11.05 -3.54
N ARG A 56 -13.86 -11.30 -2.40
CA ARG A 56 -13.99 -12.62 -1.79
C ARG A 56 -14.79 -13.58 -2.66
N LYS A 57 -15.88 -13.12 -3.29
CA LYS A 57 -16.68 -13.93 -4.21
C LYS A 57 -15.87 -14.34 -5.45
N TYR A 58 -15.11 -13.42 -6.04
CA TYR A 58 -14.37 -13.67 -7.28
C TYR A 58 -13.04 -14.42 -7.08
N PHE A 59 -12.27 -14.07 -6.04
CA PHE A 59 -10.93 -14.65 -5.79
C PHE A 59 -10.89 -15.67 -4.63
N GLY A 60 -11.97 -15.81 -3.88
CA GLY A 60 -12.05 -16.67 -2.70
C GLY A 60 -11.57 -16.02 -1.40
N GLU A 61 -11.79 -16.73 -0.30
CA GLU A 61 -11.57 -16.27 1.07
C GLU A 61 -10.13 -15.81 1.36
N LYS A 62 -9.11 -16.52 0.85
CA LYS A 62 -7.70 -16.20 1.13
C LYS A 62 -7.31 -14.82 0.60
N ILE A 63 -7.74 -14.51 -0.62
CA ILE A 63 -7.42 -13.24 -1.29
C ILE A 63 -8.32 -12.13 -0.74
N GLY A 64 -9.59 -12.41 -0.48
CA GLY A 64 -10.50 -11.48 0.20
C GLY A 64 -9.96 -11.03 1.57
N LEU A 65 -9.47 -11.97 2.39
CA LEU A 65 -8.89 -11.68 3.70
C LEU A 65 -7.59 -10.85 3.59
N TYR A 66 -6.74 -11.15 2.61
CA TYR A 66 -5.53 -10.36 2.36
C TYR A 66 -5.86 -8.88 2.12
N PHE A 67 -6.82 -8.59 1.23
CA PHE A 67 -7.22 -7.22 0.94
C PHE A 67 -7.96 -6.55 2.10
N ALA A 68 -8.77 -7.29 2.85
CA ALA A 68 -9.40 -6.79 4.07
C ALA A 68 -8.36 -6.34 5.11
N TRP A 69 -7.32 -7.15 5.33
CA TRP A 69 -6.23 -6.80 6.23
C TRP A 69 -5.43 -5.59 5.74
N LEU A 70 -5.12 -5.53 4.44
CA LEU A 70 -4.43 -4.40 3.84
C LEU A 70 -5.22 -3.09 3.99
N GLY A 71 -6.53 -3.13 3.79
CA GLY A 71 -7.42 -1.99 3.98
C GLY A 71 -7.38 -1.48 5.42
N LEU A 72 -7.58 -2.39 6.39
CA LEU A 72 -7.51 -2.07 7.82
C LEU A 72 -6.15 -1.48 8.22
N TYR A 73 -5.05 -2.08 7.73
CA TYR A 73 -3.70 -1.59 8.01
C TYR A 73 -3.51 -0.15 7.49
N THR A 74 -3.96 0.13 6.27
CA THR A 74 -3.88 1.47 5.67
C THR A 74 -4.74 2.47 6.43
N GLU A 75 -5.92 2.07 6.91
CA GLU A 75 -6.79 2.90 7.72
C GLU A 75 -6.13 3.34 9.04
N PHE A 76 -5.39 2.45 9.71
CA PHE A 76 -4.62 2.80 10.91
C PHE A 76 -3.37 3.65 10.62
N LEU A 77 -2.81 3.57 9.42
CA LEU A 77 -1.69 4.43 9.02
C LEU A 77 -2.11 5.89 8.86
N ILE A 78 -3.37 6.19 8.49
CA ILE A 78 -3.85 7.57 8.33
C ILE A 78 -3.70 8.39 9.63
N PRO A 79 -4.29 8.01 10.78
CA PRO A 79 -4.14 8.78 12.01
C PRO A 79 -2.69 8.80 12.50
N SER A 80 -1.94 7.70 12.32
CA SER A 80 -0.52 7.65 12.67
C SER A 80 0.30 8.67 11.86
N SER A 81 0.03 8.78 10.55
CA SER A 81 0.67 9.75 9.66
C SER A 81 0.32 11.19 10.04
N VAL A 82 -0.94 11.47 10.38
CA VAL A 82 -1.37 12.80 10.82
C VAL A 82 -0.61 13.24 12.07
N ILE A 83 -0.50 12.36 13.08
CA ILE A 83 0.28 12.64 14.29
C ILE A 83 1.75 12.90 13.94
N GLY A 84 2.34 12.08 13.07
CA GLY A 84 3.72 12.26 12.61
C GLY A 84 3.95 13.61 11.94
N ILE A 85 3.04 14.06 11.09
CA ILE A 85 3.10 15.37 10.43
C ILE A 85 3.00 16.50 11.45
N ILE A 86 2.10 16.41 12.44
CA ILE A 86 1.95 17.43 13.49
C ILE A 86 3.24 17.58 14.29
N VAL A 87 3.81 16.46 14.75
CA VAL A 87 5.06 16.46 15.52
C VAL A 87 6.23 16.99 14.69
N PHE A 88 6.30 16.60 13.41
CA PHE A 88 7.31 17.12 12.49
C PHE A 88 7.23 18.63 12.31
N LEU A 89 6.03 19.18 12.06
CA LEU A 89 5.81 20.62 11.93
C LEU A 89 6.12 21.37 13.23
N TYR A 90 5.75 20.83 14.39
CA TYR A 90 6.11 21.41 15.69
C TYR A 90 7.64 21.48 15.87
N GLY A 91 8.36 20.43 15.49
CA GLY A 91 9.83 20.41 15.49
C GLY A 91 10.41 21.48 14.55
N CYS A 92 9.88 21.62 13.33
CA CYS A 92 10.33 22.65 12.39
C CYS A 92 10.11 24.08 12.90
N ILE A 93 9.01 24.36 13.60
CA ILE A 93 8.74 25.68 14.17
C ILE A 93 9.66 25.96 15.36
N THR A 94 9.90 24.97 16.20
CA THR A 94 10.66 25.13 17.47
C THR A 94 12.17 25.18 17.24
N ILE A 95 12.65 24.81 16.05
CA ILE A 95 14.08 24.71 15.73
C ILE A 95 14.85 26.03 15.91
N GLU A 96 14.22 27.18 15.68
CA GLU A 96 14.85 28.50 15.79
C GLU A 96 14.94 28.99 17.25
N SER A 97 14.08 28.47 18.13
CA SER A 97 14.05 28.79 19.56
C SER A 97 14.85 27.83 20.43
N ASP A 98 15.47 26.81 19.83
CA ASP A 98 16.14 25.74 20.57
C ASP A 98 17.56 26.16 20.94
N ILE A 99 17.71 26.67 22.17
CA ILE A 99 18.95 27.13 22.83
C ILE A 99 20.15 26.17 22.64
N PRO A 100 20.02 24.82 22.71
CA PRO A 100 21.16 23.93 22.47
C PRO A 100 21.65 23.93 21.02
N SER A 101 20.80 24.20 20.02
CA SER A 101 21.21 24.23 18.61
C SER A 101 21.99 25.50 18.26
N GLU A 102 21.54 26.66 18.75
CA GLU A 102 22.26 27.93 18.61
C GLU A 102 23.62 27.88 19.31
N SER A 103 23.64 27.38 20.56
CA SER A 103 24.88 27.30 21.34
C SER A 103 25.86 26.26 20.80
N THR A 104 25.39 25.18 20.16
CA THR A 104 26.26 24.20 19.48
C THR A 104 26.86 24.78 18.19
N VAL A 105 26.11 25.53 17.38
CA VAL A 105 26.68 26.18 16.17
C VAL A 105 27.72 27.23 16.56
N LEU A 106 27.44 28.01 17.61
CA LEU A 106 28.36 29.03 18.12
C LEU A 106 29.60 28.41 18.79
N SER A 107 29.46 27.29 19.51
CA SER A 107 30.60 26.56 20.08
C SER A 107 31.44 25.86 19.02
N LEU A 108 30.83 25.27 17.98
CA LEU A 108 31.55 24.65 16.86
C LEU A 108 32.35 25.70 16.07
N PHE A 109 31.77 26.89 15.85
CA PHE A 109 32.47 28.01 15.22
C PHE A 109 33.64 28.50 16.08
N SER A 110 33.46 28.59 17.41
CA SER A 110 34.53 28.94 18.34
C SER A 110 35.63 27.86 18.41
N GLU A 111 35.30 26.58 18.47
CA GLU A 111 36.28 25.48 18.48
C GLU A 111 37.07 25.38 17.17
N ILE A 112 36.40 25.53 16.01
CA ILE A 112 37.08 25.56 14.71
C ILE A 112 38.06 26.74 14.66
N LEU A 113 37.65 27.94 15.09
CA LEU A 113 38.54 29.11 15.13
C LEU A 113 39.74 28.90 16.08
N ILE A 114 39.53 28.26 17.24
CA ILE A 114 40.59 27.93 18.21
C ILE A 114 41.56 26.88 17.64
N CYS A 115 41.11 25.94 16.82
CA CYS A 115 42.00 24.96 16.17
C CYS A 115 42.83 25.52 15.01
N PHE A 116 42.47 26.70 14.47
CA PHE A 116 43.22 27.39 13.40
C PHE A 116 44.13 28.54 13.90
N LEU A 117 44.20 28.76 15.21
CA LEU A 117 45.07 29.72 15.91
C LEU A 117 46.16 28.99 16.69
#